data_AF-A0A8T7E7D6-F1
#
_entry.id   AF-A0A8T7E7D6-F1
#
_cell.length_a   1.000
_cell.length_b   1.000
_cell.length_c   1.000
_cell.angle_alpha   90.00
_cell.angle_beta   90.00
_cell.angle_gamma   90.00
#
_symmetry.space_group_name_H-M   'P 1'
#
loop_
_entity.id
_entity.type
_entity.pdbx_description
1 polymer ?
#
loop_
_entity_poly.entity_id
_entity_poly.type
_entity_poly.pdbx_seq_one_letter_code
_entity_poly.pdbx_strand_id
1 'polypeptide(L)'
;MYHADDGERFERACGHIFVDIYDYFAQKGSLIRDQDDTVYVLGIADQLLSLLEAIREGHKQEWIQEQLDKYISPNVALNSLFRSIVEKHKLKYELRVFECPNCTRLFIESNPGSSDFCCYRSEDKDSFPILRSNRLS
;
A
#
# COMPACT_ATOMS: atom_id res chain seq x y z
N MET A 1 -24.44 -11.12 -13.69
CA MET A 1 -23.24 -11.97 -13.74
C MET A 1 -22.30 -11.27 -14.71
N TYR A 2 -21.33 -10.51 -14.19
CA TYR A 2 -20.40 -9.71 -14.99
C TYR A 2 -18.97 -10.13 -14.67
N HIS A 3 -18.25 -10.49 -15.73
CA HIS A 3 -16.84 -10.88 -15.71
C HIS A 3 -15.94 -9.65 -15.48
N ALA A 4 -14.86 -9.89 -14.72
CA ALA A 4 -13.80 -8.95 -14.39
C ALA A 4 -12.86 -8.72 -15.59
N ASP A 5 -12.44 -7.46 -15.79
CA ASP A 5 -11.12 -7.09 -16.36
C ASP A 5 -10.84 -5.57 -16.42
N ASP A 6 -11.77 -4.69 -16.01
CA ASP A 6 -11.53 -3.23 -16.02
C ASP A 6 -11.39 -2.69 -14.59
N GLY A 7 -10.36 -1.87 -14.37
CA GLY A 7 -9.94 -1.34 -13.06
C GLY A 7 -11.05 -0.83 -12.15
N GLU A 8 -10.76 -0.82 -10.85
CA GLU A 8 -11.75 -0.53 -9.79
C GLU A 8 -12.51 0.78 -10.08
N ARG A 9 -13.83 0.65 -10.28
CA ARG A 9 -14.71 1.70 -10.77
C ARG A 9 -15.64 2.11 -9.65
N PHE A 10 -15.43 3.30 -9.08
CA PHE A 10 -16.25 3.82 -7.98
C PHE A 10 -17.10 5.02 -8.42
N GLU A 11 -18.42 4.90 -8.27
CA GLU A 11 -19.40 5.91 -8.64
C GLU A 11 -19.71 6.82 -7.44
N ARG A 12 -19.68 8.15 -7.64
CA ARG A 12 -19.71 9.16 -6.58
C ARG A 12 -21.04 9.92 -6.50
N ALA A 13 -21.30 10.55 -5.36
CA ALA A 13 -22.42 11.49 -5.19
C ALA A 13 -22.38 12.72 -6.15
N CYS A 14 -21.22 13.04 -6.72
CA CYS A 14 -21.05 14.07 -7.77
C CYS A 14 -20.97 13.48 -9.19
N GLY A 15 -21.16 12.17 -9.36
CA GLY A 15 -21.15 11.47 -10.66
C GLY A 15 -19.78 11.22 -11.28
N HIS A 16 -18.68 11.66 -10.66
CA HIS A 16 -17.34 11.42 -11.20
C HIS A 16 -16.88 9.98 -10.89
N ILE A 17 -16.30 9.29 -11.86
CA ILE A 17 -15.76 7.93 -11.71
C ILE A 17 -14.24 8.02 -11.68
N PHE A 18 -13.60 7.48 -10.63
CA PHE A 18 -12.17 7.19 -10.73
C PHE A 18 -11.99 5.88 -11.48
N VAL A 19 -11.05 5.84 -12.41
CA VAL A 19 -10.54 4.60 -12.99
C VAL A 19 -9.06 4.58 -12.64
N ASP A 20 -8.63 3.62 -11.81
CA ASP A 20 -7.23 3.45 -11.46
C ASP A 20 -6.51 2.75 -12.63
N ILE A 21 -6.25 3.51 -13.71
CA ILE A 21 -5.60 3.03 -14.94
C ILE A 21 -4.12 3.45 -15.02
N TYR A 22 -3.65 4.30 -14.11
CA TYR A 22 -2.30 4.88 -14.17
C TYR A 22 -1.61 4.88 -12.81
N ASP A 23 -0.34 4.47 -12.79
CA ASP A 23 0.52 4.47 -11.60
C ASP A 23 0.71 5.86 -11.00
N TYR A 24 0.62 6.91 -11.82
CA TYR A 24 0.76 8.30 -11.41
C TYR A 24 -0.35 9.16 -12.01
N PHE A 25 -1.22 9.69 -11.16
CA PHE A 25 -2.10 10.81 -11.50
C PHE A 25 -2.06 11.83 -10.36
N ALA A 26 -2.18 13.13 -10.68
CA ALA A 26 -1.95 14.22 -9.71
C ALA A 26 -2.88 14.19 -8.50
N GLN A 27 -4.02 13.50 -8.62
CA GLN A 27 -5.00 13.34 -7.56
C GLN A 27 -4.79 12.04 -6.75
N LYS A 28 -3.74 11.25 -7.03
CA LYS A 28 -3.35 10.04 -6.28
C LYS A 28 -2.35 10.43 -5.22
N GLY A 29 -2.60 10.00 -4.00
CA GLY A 29 -1.63 10.03 -2.93
C GLY A 29 -1.59 8.69 -2.23
N SER A 30 -0.72 8.62 -1.24
CA SER A 30 -0.69 7.51 -0.30
C SER A 30 -0.44 8.02 1.10
N LEU A 31 -0.86 7.24 2.09
CA LEU A 31 -0.58 7.52 3.48
C LEU A 31 -0.32 6.22 4.25
N ILE A 32 0.38 6.37 5.38
CA ILE A 32 0.49 5.32 6.40
C ILE A 32 -0.19 5.88 7.64
N ARG A 33 -0.97 5.04 8.33
CA ARG A 33 -1.58 5.46 9.59
C ARG A 33 -0.49 5.61 10.63
N ASP A 34 -0.61 6.64 11.48
CA ASP A 34 0.33 6.88 12.57
C ASP A 34 0.53 5.64 13.47
N GLN A 35 -0.54 4.88 13.71
CA GLN A 35 -0.45 3.66 14.53
C GLN A 35 0.38 2.53 13.88
N ASP A 36 0.53 2.56 12.56
CA ASP A 36 1.26 1.56 11.78
C ASP A 36 2.70 2.02 11.44
N ASP A 37 3.01 3.31 11.57
CA ASP A 37 4.26 3.93 11.05
C ASP A 37 5.53 3.30 11.61
N THR A 38 5.60 3.14 12.95
CA THR A 38 6.76 2.53 13.60
C THR A 38 6.94 1.08 13.16
N VAL A 39 5.86 0.30 13.07
CA VAL A 39 5.92 -1.12 12.67
C VAL A 39 6.30 -1.24 11.19
N TYR A 40 5.84 -0.32 10.35
CA TYR A 40 6.23 -0.24 8.94
C TYR A 40 7.73 0.00 8.78
N VAL A 41 8.28 1.03 9.43
CA VAL A 41 9.69 1.39 9.30
C VAL A 41 10.60 0.31 9.89
N LEU A 42 10.30 -0.16 11.10
CA LEU A 42 11.10 -1.21 11.75
C LEU A 42 11.01 -2.54 10.99
N GLY A 43 9.83 -2.90 10.48
CA GLY A 43 9.66 -4.12 9.70
C GLY A 43 10.51 -4.14 8.42
N ILE A 44 10.67 -2.99 7.75
CA ILE A 44 11.58 -2.86 6.60
C ILE A 44 13.03 -3.01 7.07
N ALA A 45 13.43 -2.31 8.12
CA ALA A 45 14.80 -2.34 8.64
C ALA A 45 15.21 -3.76 9.06
N ASP A 46 14.37 -4.44 9.83
CA ASP A 46 14.62 -5.81 10.31
C ASP A 46 14.77 -6.79 9.13
N GLN A 47 13.91 -6.67 8.13
CA GLN A 47 13.97 -7.55 6.97
C GLN A 47 15.20 -7.28 6.09
N LEU A 48 15.64 -6.02 5.98
CA LEU A 48 16.89 -5.66 5.31
C LEU A 48 18.12 -6.19 6.07
N LEU A 49 18.14 -6.07 7.40
CA LEU A 49 19.20 -6.62 8.24
C LEU A 49 19.30 -8.13 8.08
N SER A 50 18.17 -8.83 8.13
CA SER A 50 18.10 -10.28 7.93
C SER A 50 18.63 -10.70 6.53
N LEU A 51 18.32 -9.92 5.49
CA LEU A 51 18.88 -10.16 4.15
C LEU A 51 20.41 -9.98 4.13
N LEU A 52 20.95 -8.95 4.78
CA LEU A 52 22.39 -8.72 4.85
C LEU A 52 23.12 -9.84 5.61
N GLU A 53 22.53 -10.34 6.69
CA GLU A 53 23.03 -11.50 7.44
C GLU A 53 23.05 -12.76 6.57
N ALA A 54 21.95 -13.04 5.86
CA ALA A 54 21.87 -14.17 4.94
C ALA A 54 22.91 -14.07 3.80
N ILE A 55 23.18 -12.86 3.29
CA ILE A 55 24.24 -12.66 2.29
C ILE A 55 25.62 -12.94 2.91
N ARG A 56 25.89 -12.44 4.11
CA ARG A 56 27.15 -12.65 4.82
C ARG A 56 27.43 -14.13 5.07
N GLU A 57 26.38 -14.91 5.33
CA GLU A 57 26.47 -16.33 5.67
C GLU A 57 26.35 -17.25 4.44
N GLY A 58 26.06 -16.70 3.26
CA GLY A 58 25.94 -17.47 2.01
C GLY A 58 24.54 -18.08 1.77
N HIS A 59 23.56 -17.74 2.61
CA HIS A 59 22.18 -18.25 2.60
C HIS A 59 21.18 -17.35 1.86
N LYS A 60 21.67 -16.43 0.99
CA LYS A 60 20.82 -15.48 0.24
C LYS A 60 19.65 -16.16 -0.49
N GLN A 61 19.88 -17.34 -1.08
CA GLN A 61 18.84 -18.02 -1.88
C GLN A 61 17.71 -18.60 -1.05
N GLU A 62 18.05 -19.25 0.06
CA GLU A 62 17.07 -19.79 1.00
C GLU A 62 16.24 -18.64 1.58
N TRP A 63 16.91 -17.54 1.95
CA TRP A 63 16.24 -16.33 2.44
C TRP A 63 15.22 -15.77 1.43
N ILE A 64 15.58 -15.68 0.13
CA ILE A 64 14.66 -15.19 -0.91
C ILE A 64 13.41 -16.07 -1.00
N GLN A 65 13.58 -17.39 -0.96
CA GLN A 65 12.49 -18.35 -1.07
C GLN A 65 11.53 -18.28 0.13
N GLU A 66 12.07 -18.06 1.33
CA GLU A 66 11.28 -17.97 2.56
C GLU A 66 10.57 -16.62 2.73
N GLN A 67 11.24 -15.52 2.38
CA GLN A 67 10.81 -14.18 2.80
C GLN A 67 10.08 -13.38 1.73
N LEU A 68 10.28 -13.65 0.45
CA LEU A 68 9.66 -12.89 -0.63
C LEU A 68 8.67 -13.75 -1.41
N ASP A 69 9.17 -14.53 -2.35
CA ASP A 69 8.38 -15.44 -3.16
C ASP A 69 9.30 -16.44 -3.86
N LYS A 70 8.83 -17.68 -3.97
CA LYS A 70 9.52 -18.80 -4.62
C LYS A 70 9.84 -18.61 -6.10
N TYR A 71 9.32 -17.56 -6.73
CA TYR A 71 9.49 -17.27 -8.16
C TYR A 71 10.56 -16.22 -8.46
N ILE A 72 11.19 -15.64 -7.44
CA ILE A 72 12.27 -14.66 -7.66
C ILE A 72 13.53 -15.40 -8.12
N SER A 73 14.12 -14.91 -9.22
CA SER A 73 15.34 -15.49 -9.78
C SER A 73 16.50 -15.43 -8.78
N PRO A 74 17.31 -16.49 -8.67
CA PRO A 74 18.46 -16.50 -7.77
C PRO A 74 19.49 -15.41 -8.09
N ASN A 75 19.57 -14.98 -9.35
CA ASN A 75 20.51 -13.95 -9.80
C ASN A 75 19.95 -12.53 -9.68
N VAL A 76 18.87 -12.34 -8.91
CA VAL A 76 18.29 -11.02 -8.67
C VAL A 76 19.31 -10.08 -8.01
N ALA A 77 19.39 -8.88 -8.55
CA ALA A 77 20.25 -7.82 -8.05
C ALA A 77 19.79 -7.35 -6.66
N LEU A 78 20.72 -6.92 -5.82
CA LEU A 78 20.44 -6.54 -4.43
C LEU A 78 19.47 -5.37 -4.32
N ASN A 79 19.59 -4.38 -5.20
CA ASN A 79 18.67 -3.24 -5.28
C ASN A 79 17.23 -3.69 -5.59
N SER A 80 17.04 -4.70 -6.43
CA SER A 80 15.72 -5.27 -6.70
C SER A 80 15.15 -5.95 -5.47
N LEU A 81 15.96 -6.66 -4.69
CA LEU A 81 15.52 -7.25 -3.41
C LEU A 81 15.11 -6.19 -2.40
N PHE A 82 15.89 -5.11 -2.27
CA PHE A 82 15.53 -3.98 -1.40
C PHE A 82 14.21 -3.36 -1.81
N ARG A 83 14.02 -3.14 -3.11
CA ARG A 83 12.75 -2.64 -3.65
C ARG A 83 11.60 -3.60 -3.34
N SER A 84 11.76 -4.90 -3.52
CA SER A 84 10.74 -5.90 -3.19
C SER A 84 10.37 -5.92 -1.70
N ILE A 85 11.33 -5.76 -0.80
CA ILE A 85 11.07 -5.63 0.65
C ILE A 85 10.20 -4.41 0.90
N VAL A 86 10.58 -3.25 0.38
CA VAL A 86 9.82 -2.01 0.55
C VAL A 86 8.41 -2.13 -0.04
N GLU A 87 8.27 -2.69 -1.24
CA GLU A 87 6.98 -2.91 -1.90
C GLU A 87 6.07 -3.86 -1.10
N LYS A 88 6.62 -4.95 -0.54
CA LYS A 88 5.88 -5.88 0.32
C LYS A 88 5.29 -5.15 1.54
N HIS A 89 6.08 -4.28 2.19
CA HIS A 89 5.59 -3.50 3.32
C HIS A 89 4.60 -2.41 2.88
N LYS A 90 4.82 -1.75 1.74
CA LYS A 90 3.85 -0.80 1.17
C LYS A 90 2.49 -1.45 0.94
N LEU A 91 2.45 -2.61 0.28
CA LEU A 91 1.20 -3.37 0.08
C LEU A 91 0.50 -3.75 1.38
N LYS A 92 1.25 -3.88 2.48
CA LYS A 92 0.71 -4.25 3.78
C LYS A 92 0.20 -3.07 4.61
N TYR A 93 0.75 -1.86 4.46
CA TYR A 93 0.50 -0.74 5.37
C TYR A 93 0.06 0.56 4.68
N GLU A 94 0.47 0.78 3.44
CA GLU A 94 0.19 2.01 2.70
C GLU A 94 -1.26 1.99 2.17
N LEU A 95 -2.01 3.06 2.45
CA LEU A 95 -3.36 3.27 1.95
C LEU A 95 -3.33 4.19 0.74
N ARG A 96 -4.15 3.86 -0.26
CA ARG A 96 -4.36 4.74 -1.40
C ARG A 96 -5.28 5.90 -1.01
N VAL A 97 -4.93 7.10 -1.48
CA VAL A 97 -5.72 8.32 -1.30
C VAL A 97 -6.04 8.91 -2.67
N PHE A 98 -7.28 9.34 -2.85
CA PHE A 98 -7.75 9.97 -4.07
C PHE A 98 -8.44 11.30 -3.74
N GLU A 99 -8.04 12.39 -4.39
CA GLU A 99 -8.78 13.65 -4.32
C GLU A 99 -9.74 13.79 -5.50
N CYS A 100 -11.01 14.16 -5.26
CA CYS A 100 -11.91 14.49 -6.34
C CYS A 100 -11.53 15.84 -6.97
N PRO A 101 -11.21 15.90 -8.28
CA PRO A 101 -10.90 17.19 -8.91
C PRO A 101 -12.12 18.12 -8.98
N ASN A 102 -13.34 17.59 -8.82
CA ASN A 102 -14.58 18.34 -9.00
C ASN A 102 -15.18 18.85 -7.68
N CYS A 103 -15.10 18.05 -6.60
CA CYS A 103 -15.70 18.39 -5.31
C CYS A 103 -14.71 18.33 -4.13
N THR A 104 -13.42 18.15 -4.43
CA THR A 104 -12.28 18.16 -3.48
C THR A 104 -12.41 17.20 -2.29
N ARG A 105 -13.35 16.25 -2.35
CA ARG A 105 -13.48 15.20 -1.35
C ARG A 105 -12.29 14.25 -1.45
N LEU A 106 -11.77 13.86 -0.29
CA LEU A 106 -10.74 12.84 -0.17
C LEU A 106 -11.39 11.48 0.00
N PHE A 107 -10.88 10.51 -0.74
CA PHE A 107 -11.26 9.11 -0.65
C PHE A 107 -10.04 8.35 -0.18
N ILE A 108 -10.14 7.73 0.99
CA ILE A 108 -9.03 7.01 1.62
C ILE A 108 -9.43 5.55 1.68
N GLU A 109 -8.55 4.69 1.21
CA GLU A 109 -8.72 3.24 1.25
C GLU A 109 -8.91 2.78 2.70
N SER A 110 -9.90 1.91 2.94
CA SER A 110 -10.27 1.47 4.29
C SER A 110 -9.24 0.49 4.84
N ASN A 111 -8.72 -0.38 3.98
CA ASN A 111 -7.61 -1.31 4.27
C ASN A 111 -6.64 -1.37 3.09
N PRO A 112 -5.33 -1.59 3.32
CA PRO A 112 -4.35 -1.68 2.23
C PRO A 112 -4.74 -2.74 1.19
N GLY A 113 -4.81 -2.33 -0.08
CA GLY A 113 -5.19 -3.20 -1.21
C GLY A 113 -6.68 -3.56 -1.30
N SER A 114 -7.54 -2.90 -0.52
CA SER A 114 -8.99 -3.09 -0.61
C SER A 114 -9.63 -2.15 -1.62
N SER A 115 -10.77 -2.57 -2.16
CA SER A 115 -11.63 -1.74 -3.01
C SER A 115 -12.55 -0.81 -2.18
N ASP A 116 -12.44 -0.79 -0.85
CA ASP A 116 -13.39 -0.05 -0.01
C ASP A 116 -12.82 1.32 0.38
N PHE A 117 -13.52 2.40 0.07
CA PHE A 117 -13.05 3.76 0.34
C PHE A 117 -13.96 4.53 1.30
N CYS A 118 -13.34 5.17 2.30
CA CYS A 118 -13.99 6.15 3.17
C CYS A 118 -13.89 7.55 2.54
N CYS A 119 -14.99 8.30 2.54
CA CYS A 119 -15.07 9.62 1.94
C CYS A 119 -15.02 10.73 3.01
N TYR A 120 -14.16 11.72 2.84
CA TYR A 120 -13.93 12.82 3.78
C TYR A 120 -14.07 14.18 3.09
N ARG A 121 -14.66 15.14 3.81
CA ARG A 121 -14.72 16.55 3.41
C ARG A 121 -14.09 17.42 4.50
N SER A 122 -13.27 18.40 4.10
CA SER A 122 -12.59 19.31 5.02
C SER A 122 -13.53 20.18 5.87
N GLU A 123 -14.78 20.35 5.42
CA GLU A 123 -15.79 21.19 6.06
C GLU A 123 -16.64 20.45 7.11
N ASP A 124 -16.46 19.12 7.26
CA ASP A 124 -17.20 18.31 8.24
C ASP A 124 -16.57 18.52 9.63
N LYS A 125 -16.99 19.60 10.31
CA LYS A 125 -16.40 20.09 11.57
C LYS A 125 -16.60 19.19 12.79
N ASP A 126 -17.56 18.25 12.75
CA ASP A 126 -18.07 17.62 13.97
C ASP A 126 -17.64 16.15 14.17
N SER A 127 -16.87 15.56 13.26
CA SER A 127 -16.22 14.28 13.50
C SER A 127 -15.26 13.99 12.36
N PHE A 128 -13.95 14.11 12.57
CA PHE A 128 -13.00 13.43 11.70
C PHE A 128 -12.95 11.97 12.15
N PRO A 129 -13.43 11.00 11.33
CA PRO A 129 -13.25 9.59 11.64
C PRO A 129 -11.76 9.32 11.85
N ILE A 130 -11.39 8.76 13.00
CA ILE A 130 -10.03 8.27 13.20
C ILE A 130 -9.85 7.07 12.27
N LEU A 131 -8.91 7.17 11.33
CA LEU A 131 -8.44 6.02 10.55
C LEU A 131 -7.76 5.04 11.50
N ARG A 132 -8.48 3.99 11.89
CA ARG A 132 -7.98 2.94 12.78
C ARG A 132 -7.30 1.84 11.95
N SER A 133 -6.18 1.34 12.46
CA SER A 133 -5.60 0.08 12.00
C SER A 133 -6.30 -1.09 12.70
N ASN A 134 -6.77 -2.05 11.91
CA ASN A 134 -7.30 -3.33 12.42
C ASN A 134 -6.18 -4.32 12.80
N ARG A 135 -4.90 -3.90 12.75
CA ARG A 135 -3.73 -4.76 12.97
C ARG A 135 -3.17 -4.68 14.40
N LEU A 136 -3.70 -3.77 15.21
CA LEU A 136 -3.32 -3.58 16.63
C LEU A 136 -4.42 -4.08 17.60
N SER A 137 -5.49 -4.69 17.08
CA SER A 137 -6.58 -5.30 17.84
C SER A 137 -6.38 -6.79 18.01
#